data_AF-A0AAU2ZTA8-F1
#
_entry.id   AF-A0AAU2ZTA8-F1
#
_cell.length_a   1.000
_cell.length_b   1.000
_cell.length_c   1.000
_cell.angle_alpha   90.00
_cell.angle_beta   90.00
_cell.angle_gamma   90.00
#
_symmetry.space_group_name_H-M   'P 1'
#
loop_
_entity.id
_entity.type
_entity.pdbx_description
1 polymer ?
#
loop_
_entity_poly.entity_id
_entity_poly.type
_entity_poly.pdbx_seq_one_letter_code
_entity_poly.pdbx_strand_id
1 'polypeptide(L)'
;MTTTAPAPRHEGHPYQDPSRPVDERVEDLLARMTLAEKAGQVFHTMLPLHPDGRPVENGDEAMVPTDTTGLIRTRLISHFNVLGAAGARQMAEWHNALQEIAAGTRLGIPLTLSTDPRHAFTDNPGASFTAGPFSAWPEPLGLAATRDPELVHRFADTVRREYLAVGLRVALHPQIDLATEPRWSRQTGTFGSDAALTAELVRAYVHGLQGEELGGHSVSAMVKHFPGGGPQKDGEDPHFPHGKEQVYPGGMRDHHLLPFRAAIDAGCAQIMPYYGQPIGTDWEEVGFGFNRGVVTGLLREQLGFTGIVCTDWGLLTDASILGELHQARAWGVEHLSVAERAAKALDAGADQFGGEACPR
;
A
#
# COMPACT_ATOMS: atom_id res chain seq x y z
N MET A 1 13.97 -44.17 15.20
CA MET A 1 14.29 -42.95 14.43
C MET A 1 14.09 -41.78 15.37
N THR A 2 15.16 -41.30 15.96
CA THR A 2 15.18 -40.15 16.86
C THR A 2 14.98 -38.90 16.02
N THR A 3 13.81 -38.30 16.12
CA THR A 3 13.50 -36.97 15.59
C THR A 3 14.36 -35.95 16.34
N THR A 4 15.45 -35.52 15.71
CA THR A 4 16.23 -34.37 16.15
C THR A 4 15.32 -33.14 16.16
N ALA A 5 15.17 -32.51 17.34
CA ALA A 5 14.55 -31.21 17.46
C ALA A 5 15.26 -30.20 16.53
N PRO A 6 14.52 -29.26 15.89
CA PRO A 6 15.14 -28.24 15.06
C PRO A 6 16.11 -27.40 15.90
N ALA A 7 17.29 -27.11 15.33
CA ALA A 7 18.32 -26.30 15.97
C ALA A 7 17.78 -24.89 16.32
N PRO A 8 18.30 -24.24 17.38
CA PRO A 8 17.87 -22.90 17.76
C PRO A 8 18.16 -21.87 16.65
N ARG A 9 17.16 -21.04 16.34
CA ARG A 9 17.04 -20.15 15.17
C ARG A 9 17.83 -18.82 15.25
N HIS A 10 19.08 -18.86 15.70
CA HIS A 10 19.97 -17.69 15.61
C HIS A 10 21.37 -18.15 15.26
N GLU A 11 21.76 -18.00 13.99
CA GLU A 11 23.17 -18.18 13.58
C GLU A 11 24.05 -17.04 14.09
N GLY A 12 23.49 -16.07 14.82
CA GLY A 12 24.20 -14.94 15.41
C GLY A 12 24.53 -13.85 14.39
N HIS A 13 23.83 -13.82 13.25
CA HIS A 13 24.08 -12.81 12.23
C HIS A 13 23.64 -11.42 12.69
N PRO A 14 24.38 -10.36 12.31
CA PRO A 14 24.01 -8.98 12.63
C PRO A 14 22.55 -8.63 12.37
N TYR A 15 21.96 -9.04 11.23
CA TYR A 15 20.57 -8.69 10.91
C TYR A 15 19.53 -9.23 11.93
N GLN A 16 19.89 -10.30 12.64
CA GLN A 16 19.06 -10.96 13.65
C GLN A 16 19.18 -10.35 15.05
N ASP A 17 20.17 -9.48 15.28
CA ASP A 17 20.41 -8.84 16.56
C ASP A 17 19.61 -7.52 16.66
N PRO A 18 18.54 -7.46 17.48
CA PRO A 18 17.70 -6.27 17.58
C PRO A 18 18.38 -5.10 18.29
N SER A 19 19.55 -5.30 18.92
CA SER A 19 20.31 -4.23 19.56
C SER A 19 21.17 -3.42 18.58
N ARG A 20 21.35 -3.92 17.35
CA ARG A 20 22.13 -3.25 16.30
C ARG A 20 21.32 -2.17 15.57
N PRO A 21 21.98 -1.11 15.07
CA PRO A 21 21.34 -0.11 14.22
C PRO A 21 20.63 -0.74 13.01
N VAL A 22 19.50 -0.17 12.62
CA VAL A 22 18.70 -0.68 11.50
C VAL A 22 19.53 -0.78 10.22
N ASP A 23 20.31 0.24 9.88
CA ASP A 23 21.13 0.26 8.66
C ASP A 23 22.16 -0.87 8.62
N GLU A 24 22.79 -1.17 9.76
CA GLU A 24 23.74 -2.29 9.85
C GLU A 24 23.06 -3.64 9.64
N ARG A 25 21.84 -3.79 10.16
CA ARG A 25 21.02 -4.99 9.98
C ARG A 25 20.55 -5.14 8.54
N VAL A 26 20.18 -4.04 7.89
CA VAL A 26 19.76 -4.00 6.48
C VAL A 26 20.91 -4.37 5.57
N GLU A 27 22.09 -3.77 5.76
CA GLU A 27 23.28 -4.06 4.94
C GLU A 27 23.71 -5.54 5.06
N ASP A 28 23.76 -6.07 6.28
CA ASP A 28 24.07 -7.49 6.50
C ASP A 28 23.02 -8.42 5.85
N LEU A 29 21.72 -8.09 5.94
CA LEU A 29 20.67 -8.85 5.28
C LEU A 29 20.80 -8.81 3.75
N LEU A 30 20.97 -7.62 3.17
CA LEU A 30 21.09 -7.42 1.72
C LEU A 30 22.30 -8.14 1.12
N ALA A 31 23.42 -8.20 1.85
CA ALA A 31 24.61 -8.94 1.46
C ALA A 31 24.38 -10.46 1.42
N ARG A 32 23.39 -10.96 2.18
CA ARG A 32 23.05 -12.38 2.25
C ARG A 32 21.96 -12.79 1.28
N MET A 33 21.19 -11.85 0.75
CA MET A 33 20.09 -12.13 -0.17
C MET A 33 20.58 -12.51 -1.57
N THR A 34 20.03 -13.58 -2.10
CA THR A 34 20.05 -13.90 -3.52
C THR A 34 19.23 -12.88 -4.31
N LEU A 35 19.44 -12.83 -5.63
CA LEU A 35 18.64 -11.96 -6.50
C LEU A 35 17.14 -12.26 -6.39
N ALA A 36 16.75 -13.53 -6.27
CA ALA A 36 15.34 -13.92 -6.15
C ALA A 36 14.71 -13.43 -4.84
N GLU A 37 15.44 -13.44 -3.73
CA GLU A 37 14.94 -12.88 -2.46
C GLU A 37 14.84 -11.35 -2.54
N LYS A 38 15.77 -10.68 -3.23
CA LYS A 38 15.70 -9.23 -3.46
C LYS A 38 14.48 -8.89 -4.32
N ALA A 39 14.28 -9.62 -5.42
CA ALA A 39 13.12 -9.46 -6.27
C ALA A 39 11.83 -9.66 -5.46
N GLY A 40 11.75 -10.67 -4.61
CA GLY A 40 10.58 -10.91 -3.75
C GLY A 40 10.19 -9.75 -2.82
N GLN A 41 11.15 -8.90 -2.39
CA GLN A 41 10.87 -7.70 -1.59
C GLN A 41 10.20 -6.56 -2.39
N VAL A 42 10.29 -6.61 -3.73
CA VAL A 42 9.74 -5.57 -4.62
C VAL A 42 8.26 -5.84 -4.94
N PHE A 43 7.73 -7.03 -4.66
CA PHE A 43 6.35 -7.36 -5.02
C PHE A 43 5.43 -7.23 -3.81
N HIS A 44 4.28 -6.58 -4.01
CA HIS A 44 3.23 -6.44 -3.01
C HIS A 44 1.91 -6.91 -3.60
N THR A 45 1.53 -8.16 -3.33
CA THR A 45 0.34 -8.77 -3.96
C THR A 45 -0.84 -8.93 -2.99
N MET A 46 -2.01 -9.24 -3.53
CA MET A 46 -3.18 -9.59 -2.72
C MET A 46 -3.04 -11.00 -2.17
N LEU A 47 -3.42 -11.18 -0.90
CA LEU A 47 -3.45 -12.48 -0.24
C LEU A 47 -4.83 -12.71 0.36
N PRO A 48 -5.62 -13.66 -0.15
CA PRO A 48 -6.94 -13.94 0.39
C PRO A 48 -6.84 -14.59 1.76
N LEU A 49 -7.71 -14.15 2.66
CA LEU A 49 -7.92 -14.74 3.97
C LEU A 49 -9.13 -15.67 3.90
N HIS A 50 -8.94 -16.93 4.29
CA HIS A 50 -10.05 -17.87 4.40
C HIS A 50 -10.86 -17.59 5.68
N PRO A 51 -12.22 -17.65 5.66
CA PRO A 51 -13.05 -17.29 6.82
C PRO A 51 -12.80 -18.10 8.10
N ASP A 52 -12.25 -19.32 7.98
CA ASP A 52 -11.87 -20.17 9.11
C ASP A 52 -10.48 -19.86 9.71
N GLY A 53 -9.77 -18.87 9.15
CA GLY A 53 -8.45 -18.43 9.62
C GLY A 53 -7.26 -19.21 9.05
N ARG A 54 -7.45 -20.13 8.07
CA ARG A 54 -6.33 -20.82 7.41
C ARG A 54 -5.79 -20.06 6.19
N PRO A 55 -4.52 -20.25 5.81
CA PRO A 55 -4.00 -19.80 4.52
C PRO A 55 -4.78 -20.43 3.35
N VAL A 56 -5.04 -19.65 2.30
CA VAL A 56 -5.63 -20.16 1.05
C VAL A 56 -4.54 -20.81 0.21
N GLU A 57 -4.72 -22.06 -0.15
CA GLU A 57 -3.77 -22.84 -0.94
C GLU A 57 -4.35 -23.24 -2.29
N ASN A 58 -3.48 -23.72 -3.18
CA ASN A 58 -3.89 -24.11 -4.53
C ASN A 58 -4.97 -25.21 -4.48
N GLY A 59 -6.09 -24.97 -5.16
CA GLY A 59 -7.24 -25.87 -5.17
C GLY A 59 -8.34 -25.52 -4.16
N ASP A 60 -8.11 -24.56 -3.26
CA ASP A 60 -9.16 -24.00 -2.42
C ASP A 60 -10.14 -23.14 -3.23
N GLU A 61 -11.42 -23.19 -2.87
CA GLU A 61 -12.41 -22.23 -3.35
C GLU A 61 -12.13 -20.86 -2.72
N ALA A 62 -11.68 -19.91 -3.53
CA ALA A 62 -11.44 -18.53 -3.12
C ALA A 62 -11.85 -17.57 -4.24
N MET A 63 -12.10 -16.31 -3.88
CA MET A 63 -12.43 -15.24 -4.83
C MET A 63 -11.32 -15.03 -5.87
N VAL A 64 -10.06 -15.23 -5.46
CA VAL A 64 -8.87 -15.18 -6.32
C VAL A 64 -8.06 -16.45 -6.09
N PRO A 65 -7.83 -17.28 -7.14
CA PRO A 65 -6.99 -18.46 -7.03
C PRO A 65 -5.60 -18.10 -6.50
N THR A 66 -5.20 -18.72 -5.39
CA THR A 66 -3.97 -18.36 -4.66
C THR A 66 -3.27 -19.61 -4.11
N ASP A 67 -1.95 -19.57 -4.06
CA ASP A 67 -1.08 -20.55 -3.40
C ASP A 67 -0.24 -19.79 -2.36
N THR A 68 -0.77 -19.61 -1.15
CA THR A 68 -0.14 -18.78 -0.12
C THR A 68 1.26 -19.29 0.20
N THR A 69 1.40 -20.60 0.40
CA THR A 69 2.70 -21.20 0.69
C THR A 69 3.67 -21.02 -0.48
N GLY A 70 3.20 -21.17 -1.72
CA GLY A 70 4.01 -20.94 -2.93
C GLY A 70 4.43 -19.48 -3.10
N LEU A 71 3.56 -18.52 -2.82
CA LEU A 71 3.91 -17.09 -2.85
C LEU A 71 5.06 -16.78 -1.87
N ILE A 72 5.01 -17.33 -0.65
CA ILE A 72 6.02 -17.08 0.37
C ILE A 72 7.30 -17.90 0.14
N ARG A 73 7.21 -19.22 -0.09
CA ARG A 73 8.38 -20.10 -0.14
C ARG A 73 9.03 -20.22 -1.52
N THR A 74 8.24 -20.07 -2.58
CA THR A 74 8.71 -20.30 -3.97
C THR A 74 8.93 -18.99 -4.71
N ARG A 75 8.02 -18.02 -4.53
CA ARG A 75 8.15 -16.67 -5.10
C ARG A 75 8.85 -15.69 -4.16
N LEU A 76 9.04 -16.06 -2.90
CA LEU A 76 9.83 -15.29 -1.91
C LEU A 76 9.27 -13.88 -1.65
N ILE A 77 7.96 -13.72 -1.83
CA ILE A 77 7.26 -12.44 -1.61
C ILE A 77 7.03 -12.24 -0.12
N SER A 78 7.30 -11.02 0.37
CA SER A 78 7.18 -10.63 1.78
C SER A 78 6.08 -9.61 2.06
N HIS A 79 5.47 -9.00 1.04
CA HIS A 79 4.49 -7.93 1.21
C HIS A 79 3.13 -8.35 0.63
N PHE A 80 2.09 -8.29 1.46
CA PHE A 80 0.77 -8.76 1.09
C PHE A 80 -0.33 -7.81 1.55
N ASN A 81 -1.29 -7.51 0.67
CA ASN A 81 -2.54 -6.86 1.04
C ASN A 81 -3.62 -7.90 1.31
N VAL A 82 -4.20 -7.86 2.50
CA VAL A 82 -5.15 -8.88 2.93
C VAL A 82 -6.50 -8.68 2.24
N LEU A 83 -6.96 -9.68 1.49
CA LEU A 83 -8.27 -9.70 0.84
C LEU A 83 -9.26 -10.53 1.67
N GLY A 84 -10.40 -9.93 2.04
CA GLY A 84 -11.43 -10.60 2.85
C GLY A 84 -11.39 -10.23 4.33
N ALA A 85 -12.23 -10.87 5.13
CA ALA A 85 -12.39 -10.61 6.57
C ALA A 85 -12.78 -11.89 7.32
N ALA A 86 -12.39 -11.95 8.60
CA ALA A 86 -12.82 -12.97 9.56
C ALA A 86 -12.90 -12.35 10.96
N GLY A 87 -13.22 -13.15 11.98
CA GLY A 87 -13.15 -12.67 13.37
C GLY A 87 -11.72 -12.31 13.79
N ALA A 88 -11.58 -11.38 14.73
CA ALA A 88 -10.26 -10.87 15.16
C ALA A 88 -9.28 -11.97 15.59
N ARG A 89 -9.79 -13.00 16.31
CA ARG A 89 -8.96 -14.16 16.69
C ARG A 89 -8.45 -14.92 15.48
N GLN A 90 -9.33 -15.22 14.52
CA GLN A 90 -8.97 -15.94 13.30
C GLN A 90 -7.93 -15.17 12.49
N MET A 91 -8.07 -13.84 12.39
CA MET A 91 -7.07 -13.01 11.71
C MET A 91 -5.71 -13.04 12.40
N ALA A 92 -5.66 -12.99 13.74
CA ALA A 92 -4.41 -13.10 14.49
C ALA A 92 -3.76 -14.49 14.36
N GLU A 93 -4.55 -15.56 14.42
CA GLU A 93 -4.08 -16.93 14.22
C GLU A 93 -3.58 -17.13 12.79
N TRP A 94 -4.28 -16.59 11.79
CA TRP A 94 -3.87 -16.57 10.38
C TRP A 94 -2.54 -15.84 10.20
N HIS A 95 -2.40 -14.63 10.74
CA HIS A 95 -1.15 -13.87 10.70
C HIS A 95 0.01 -14.70 11.28
N ASN A 96 -0.18 -15.34 12.44
CA ASN A 96 0.86 -16.16 13.06
C ASN A 96 1.24 -17.35 12.18
N ALA A 97 0.27 -18.03 11.58
CA ALA A 97 0.54 -19.13 10.64
C ALA A 97 1.38 -18.66 9.44
N LEU A 98 1.10 -17.48 8.88
CA LEU A 98 1.89 -16.92 7.79
C LEU A 98 3.31 -16.55 8.21
N GLN A 99 3.48 -15.93 9.38
CA GLN A 99 4.82 -15.62 9.90
C GLN A 99 5.63 -16.90 10.17
N GLU A 100 4.98 -17.99 10.59
CA GLU A 100 5.63 -19.29 10.77
C GLU A 100 6.10 -19.90 9.44
N ILE A 101 5.32 -19.72 8.37
CA ILE A 101 5.72 -20.12 7.01
C ILE A 101 6.95 -19.31 6.58
N ALA A 102 6.94 -17.98 6.76
CA ALA A 102 8.01 -17.08 6.38
C ALA A 102 9.29 -17.31 7.20
N ALA A 103 9.18 -17.57 8.50
CA ALA A 103 10.30 -17.94 9.37
C ALA A 103 10.95 -19.27 8.98
N GLY A 104 10.26 -20.11 8.20
CA GLY A 104 10.82 -21.33 7.60
C GLY A 104 11.58 -21.12 6.30
N THR A 105 11.64 -19.90 5.76
CA THR A 105 12.49 -19.55 4.60
C THR A 105 13.95 -19.41 5.02
N ARG A 106 14.87 -19.41 4.04
CA ARG A 106 16.32 -19.42 4.28
C ARG A 106 16.81 -18.28 5.18
N LEU A 107 16.30 -17.07 5.00
CA LEU A 107 16.69 -15.89 5.78
C LEU A 107 15.69 -15.53 6.87
N GLY A 108 14.50 -16.14 6.88
CA GLY A 108 13.45 -15.87 7.86
C GLY A 108 12.95 -14.42 7.84
N ILE A 109 12.92 -13.78 6.66
CA ILE A 109 12.43 -12.39 6.52
C ILE A 109 10.94 -12.38 6.86
N PRO A 110 10.48 -11.56 7.82
CA PRO A 110 9.08 -11.53 8.22
C PRO A 110 8.20 -10.91 7.14
N LEU A 111 6.93 -11.31 7.14
CA LEU A 111 5.94 -10.74 6.23
C LEU A 111 5.42 -9.40 6.74
N THR A 112 5.14 -8.51 5.80
CA THR A 112 4.38 -7.28 6.04
C THR A 112 2.98 -7.46 5.49
N LEU A 113 1.99 -7.49 6.39
CA LEU A 113 0.58 -7.60 6.02
C LEU A 113 -0.05 -6.21 6.06
N SER A 114 -0.63 -5.82 4.93
CA SER A 114 -1.25 -4.54 4.70
C SER A 114 -2.76 -4.67 4.52
N THR A 115 -3.45 -3.54 4.60
CA THR A 115 -4.87 -3.50 4.28
C THR A 115 -5.31 -2.17 3.68
N ASP A 116 -6.25 -2.21 2.74
CA ASP A 116 -7.14 -1.09 2.45
C ASP A 116 -8.02 -0.76 3.68
N PRO A 117 -8.62 0.45 3.75
CA PRO A 117 -9.41 0.87 4.91
C PRO A 117 -10.42 -0.19 5.37
N ARG A 118 -10.59 -0.31 6.71
CA ARG A 118 -11.54 -1.25 7.33
C ARG A 118 -12.42 -0.63 8.41
N HIS A 119 -12.36 0.69 8.60
CA HIS A 119 -12.98 1.34 9.75
C HIS A 119 -14.15 2.25 9.35
N ALA A 120 -14.85 1.89 8.28
CA ALA A 120 -16.03 2.59 7.79
C ALA A 120 -17.07 1.60 7.23
N PHE A 121 -18.28 2.07 7.03
CA PHE A 121 -19.26 1.37 6.20
C PHE A 121 -18.84 1.48 4.73
N THR A 122 -18.84 0.37 3.98
CA THR A 122 -18.54 0.36 2.54
C THR A 122 -19.41 -0.66 1.81
N ASP A 123 -19.85 -0.30 0.61
CA ASP A 123 -20.43 -1.20 -0.40
C ASP A 123 -19.48 -1.40 -1.60
N ASN A 124 -18.27 -0.85 -1.56
CA ASN A 124 -17.27 -0.96 -2.63
C ASN A 124 -16.03 -1.75 -2.14
N PRO A 125 -16.00 -3.08 -2.36
CA PRO A 125 -14.90 -3.95 -1.91
C PRO A 125 -13.57 -3.70 -2.64
N GLY A 126 -13.55 -2.90 -3.71
CA GLY A 126 -12.32 -2.53 -4.45
C GLY A 126 -11.62 -1.29 -3.92
N ALA A 127 -12.26 -0.52 -3.02
CA ALA A 127 -11.69 0.70 -2.44
C ALA A 127 -11.48 0.62 -0.92
N SER A 128 -12.22 -0.27 -0.25
CA SER A 128 -12.24 -0.46 1.20
C SER A 128 -12.82 -1.83 1.52
N PHE A 129 -12.59 -2.36 2.72
CA PHE A 129 -13.20 -3.60 3.19
C PHE A 129 -14.27 -3.33 4.24
N THR A 130 -15.26 -4.23 4.30
CA THR A 130 -16.26 -4.20 5.36
C THR A 130 -15.58 -4.26 6.73
N ALA A 131 -16.14 -3.52 7.69
CA ALA A 131 -15.51 -3.39 9.00
C ALA A 131 -15.39 -4.73 9.73
N GLY A 132 -16.35 -5.65 9.55
CA GLY A 132 -16.28 -6.98 10.17
C GLY A 132 -16.06 -6.87 11.69
N PRO A 133 -14.92 -7.34 12.24
CA PRO A 133 -14.61 -7.23 13.67
C PRO A 133 -14.09 -5.84 14.11
N PHE A 134 -13.80 -4.94 13.18
CA PHE A 134 -13.24 -3.61 13.45
C PHE A 134 -14.34 -2.59 13.79
N SER A 135 -13.98 -1.52 14.49
CA SER A 135 -14.91 -0.42 14.78
C SER A 135 -15.31 0.31 13.49
N ALA A 136 -16.60 0.62 13.35
CA ALA A 136 -17.13 1.37 12.22
C ALA A 136 -17.27 2.85 12.57
N TRP A 137 -16.71 3.71 11.73
CA TRP A 137 -16.71 5.17 11.86
C TRP A 137 -17.29 5.82 10.60
N PRO A 138 -17.57 7.13 10.62
CA PRO A 138 -17.79 7.88 9.38
C PRO A 138 -16.59 7.72 8.43
N GLU A 139 -16.86 7.71 7.13
CA GLU A 139 -15.82 7.85 6.11
C GLU A 139 -15.01 9.14 6.34
N PRO A 140 -13.77 9.26 5.79
CA PRO A 140 -12.91 10.43 5.97
C PRO A 140 -13.61 11.77 5.70
N LEU A 141 -14.57 11.82 4.77
CA LEU A 141 -15.34 13.03 4.49
C LEU A 141 -16.23 13.44 5.68
N GLY A 142 -16.80 12.47 6.39
CA GLY A 142 -17.56 12.69 7.62
C GLY A 142 -16.66 13.13 8.78
N LEU A 143 -15.45 12.57 8.88
CA LEU A 143 -14.44 13.03 9.85
C LEU A 143 -14.02 14.48 9.54
N ALA A 144 -13.83 14.84 8.27
CA ALA A 144 -13.49 16.19 7.87
C ALA A 144 -14.56 17.22 8.24
N ALA A 145 -15.85 16.84 8.16
CA ALA A 145 -16.96 17.70 8.54
C ALA A 145 -16.92 18.14 10.02
N THR A 146 -16.22 17.38 10.87
CA THR A 146 -16.02 17.75 12.29
C THR A 146 -15.01 18.87 12.49
N ARG A 147 -14.05 19.03 11.55
CA ARG A 147 -12.91 19.94 11.65
C ARG A 147 -12.16 19.79 12.98
N ASP A 148 -12.04 18.56 13.47
CA ASP A 148 -11.42 18.23 14.75
C ASP A 148 -10.22 17.28 14.52
N PRO A 149 -8.99 17.83 14.42
CA PRO A 149 -7.78 17.02 14.26
C PRO A 149 -7.54 16.09 15.45
N GLU A 150 -7.95 16.47 16.67
CA GLU A 150 -7.78 15.62 17.85
C GLU A 150 -8.69 14.38 17.74
N LEU A 151 -9.92 14.55 17.25
CA LEU A 151 -10.80 13.43 16.93
C LEU A 151 -10.22 12.54 15.83
N VAL A 152 -9.65 13.11 14.77
CA VAL A 152 -9.00 12.32 13.70
C VAL A 152 -7.80 11.55 14.23
N HIS A 153 -7.00 12.13 15.12
CA HIS A 153 -5.92 11.43 15.80
C HIS A 153 -6.45 10.24 16.64
N ARG A 154 -7.49 10.45 17.45
CA ARG A 154 -8.10 9.36 18.25
C ARG A 154 -8.70 8.25 17.38
N PHE A 155 -9.27 8.62 16.23
CA PHE A 155 -9.73 7.66 15.23
C PHE A 155 -8.55 6.83 14.73
N ALA A 156 -7.50 7.47 14.22
CA ALA A 156 -6.32 6.78 13.71
C ALA A 156 -5.60 5.93 14.77
N ASP A 157 -5.55 6.37 16.04
CA ASP A 157 -5.05 5.57 17.17
C ASP A 157 -5.90 4.32 17.44
N THR A 158 -7.23 4.43 17.30
CA THR A 158 -8.13 3.28 17.41
C THR A 158 -7.87 2.28 16.29
N VAL A 159 -7.78 2.77 15.04
CA VAL A 159 -7.38 1.95 13.88
C VAL A 159 -6.07 1.23 14.12
N ARG A 160 -5.04 1.96 14.59
CA ARG A 160 -3.72 1.41 14.91
C ARG A 160 -3.82 0.27 15.91
N ARG A 161 -4.50 0.48 17.05
CA ARG A 161 -4.63 -0.55 18.10
C ARG A 161 -5.36 -1.80 17.60
N GLU A 162 -6.41 -1.64 16.80
CA GLU A 162 -7.16 -2.78 16.27
C GLU A 162 -6.38 -3.54 15.19
N TYR A 163 -5.67 -2.86 14.30
CA TYR A 163 -4.78 -3.49 13.31
C TYR A 163 -3.63 -4.26 13.98
N LEU A 164 -3.00 -3.68 15.00
CA LEU A 164 -1.95 -4.36 15.76
C LEU A 164 -2.46 -5.64 16.45
N ALA A 165 -3.71 -5.65 16.92
CA ALA A 165 -4.31 -6.81 17.58
C ALA A 165 -4.47 -8.02 16.65
N VAL A 166 -4.52 -7.80 15.33
CA VAL A 166 -4.66 -8.85 14.31
C VAL A 166 -3.41 -9.02 13.43
N GLY A 167 -2.33 -8.28 13.71
CA GLY A 167 -1.05 -8.40 12.99
C GLY A 167 -0.96 -7.60 11.69
N LEU A 168 -1.88 -6.67 11.42
CA LEU A 168 -1.77 -5.75 10.28
C LEU A 168 -0.77 -4.64 10.61
N ARG A 169 0.20 -4.39 9.71
CA ARG A 169 1.35 -3.50 9.93
C ARG A 169 1.45 -2.35 8.94
N VAL A 170 0.69 -2.37 7.85
CA VAL A 170 0.62 -1.28 6.87
C VAL A 170 -0.85 -0.96 6.57
N ALA A 171 -1.19 0.31 6.67
CA ALA A 171 -2.48 0.84 6.28
C ALA A 171 -2.34 1.51 4.90
N LEU A 172 -3.09 1.06 3.90
CA LEU A 172 -3.14 1.66 2.55
C LEU A 172 -4.00 2.93 2.54
N HIS A 173 -3.82 3.77 3.56
CA HIS A 173 -4.58 4.98 3.81
C HIS A 173 -3.84 5.86 4.84
N PRO A 174 -4.19 7.16 4.99
CA PRO A 174 -5.37 7.84 4.43
C PRO A 174 -5.29 8.12 2.92
N GLN A 175 -6.47 8.21 2.28
CA GLN A 175 -6.62 8.83 0.96
C GLN A 175 -6.76 10.34 1.15
N ILE A 176 -5.80 11.12 0.65
CA ILE A 176 -5.69 12.58 0.86
C ILE A 176 -5.82 13.38 -0.43
N ASP A 177 -6.32 12.73 -1.47
CA ASP A 177 -6.78 13.40 -2.68
C ASP A 177 -7.82 14.47 -2.33
N LEU A 178 -7.87 15.55 -3.11
CA LEU A 178 -8.85 16.61 -2.90
C LEU A 178 -10.06 16.40 -3.79
N ALA A 179 -11.27 16.48 -3.24
CA ALA A 179 -12.52 16.35 -3.98
C ALA A 179 -12.86 17.59 -4.85
N THR A 180 -11.97 17.97 -5.78
CA THR A 180 -12.12 19.17 -6.62
C THR A 180 -13.00 18.95 -7.85
N GLU A 181 -13.10 17.71 -8.33
CA GLU A 181 -14.04 17.31 -9.37
C GLU A 181 -15.21 16.54 -8.75
N PRO A 182 -16.40 17.15 -8.60
CA PRO A 182 -17.53 16.56 -7.89
C PRO A 182 -18.15 15.33 -8.55
N ARG A 183 -17.81 15.02 -9.79
CA ARG A 183 -18.22 13.77 -10.46
C ARG A 183 -17.33 12.58 -10.10
N TRP A 184 -16.14 12.82 -9.56
CA TRP A 184 -15.18 11.77 -9.27
C TRP A 184 -15.71 10.78 -8.23
N SER A 185 -15.73 9.49 -8.56
CA SER A 185 -16.44 8.48 -7.77
C SER A 185 -15.82 8.19 -6.39
N ARG A 186 -14.56 8.57 -6.16
CA ARG A 186 -13.80 8.24 -4.94
C ARG A 186 -13.75 9.34 -3.88
N GLN A 187 -14.54 10.40 -4.04
CA GLN A 187 -14.52 11.55 -3.14
C GLN A 187 -14.90 11.22 -1.69
N THR A 188 -15.73 10.20 -1.45
CA THR A 188 -16.14 9.81 -0.09
C THR A 188 -14.98 9.38 0.80
N GLY A 189 -13.93 8.81 0.20
CA GLY A 189 -12.71 8.41 0.90
C GLY A 189 -11.74 9.57 1.19
N THR A 190 -12.02 10.79 0.72
CA THR A 190 -11.18 11.97 0.92
C THR A 190 -11.60 12.79 2.15
N PHE A 191 -10.77 13.75 2.57
CA PHE A 191 -11.17 14.78 3.55
C PHE A 191 -11.86 16.00 2.91
N GLY A 192 -12.33 15.89 1.66
CA GLY A 192 -13.01 16.96 0.93
C GLY A 192 -12.09 17.75 0.00
N SER A 193 -12.50 18.97 -0.36
CA SER A 193 -11.84 19.80 -1.38
C SER A 193 -10.90 20.88 -0.80
N ASP A 194 -10.95 21.10 0.50
CA ASP A 194 -10.14 22.11 1.20
C ASP A 194 -8.75 21.53 1.53
N ALA A 195 -7.75 21.99 0.79
CA ALA A 195 -6.38 21.51 0.96
C ALA A 195 -5.83 21.79 2.37
N ALA A 196 -6.12 22.96 2.96
CA ALA A 196 -5.60 23.34 4.26
C ALA A 196 -6.19 22.48 5.37
N LEU A 197 -7.51 22.22 5.30
CA LEU A 197 -8.16 21.28 6.21
C LEU A 197 -7.60 19.87 6.05
N THR A 198 -7.49 19.37 4.82
CA THR A 198 -6.91 18.03 4.55
C THR A 198 -5.48 17.93 5.10
N ALA A 199 -4.66 18.97 4.93
CA ALA A 199 -3.30 19.04 5.46
C ALA A 199 -3.24 19.03 6.99
N GLU A 200 -4.19 19.66 7.67
CA GLU A 200 -4.30 19.62 9.13
C GLU A 200 -4.69 18.22 9.62
N LEU A 201 -5.72 17.63 9.02
CA LEU A 201 -6.26 16.34 9.42
C LEU A 201 -5.30 15.18 9.09
N VAL A 202 -4.57 15.23 7.97
CA VAL A 202 -3.61 14.17 7.62
C VAL A 202 -2.46 14.09 8.61
N ARG A 203 -1.97 15.22 9.14
CA ARG A 203 -0.91 15.21 10.18
C ARG A 203 -1.38 14.42 11.39
N ALA A 204 -2.57 14.77 11.90
CA ALA A 204 -3.18 14.06 13.02
C ALA A 204 -3.40 12.57 12.74
N TYR A 205 -3.83 12.23 11.53
CA TYR A 205 -4.04 10.85 11.10
C TYR A 205 -2.74 10.03 11.07
N VAL A 206 -1.69 10.58 10.45
CA VAL A 206 -0.39 9.93 10.33
C VAL A 206 0.22 9.70 11.71
N HIS A 207 0.20 10.70 12.59
CA HIS A 207 0.67 10.53 13.98
C HIS A 207 -0.17 9.51 14.76
N GLY A 208 -1.49 9.46 14.57
CA GLY A 208 -2.33 8.45 15.24
C GLY A 208 -2.03 7.01 14.79
N LEU A 209 -1.67 6.80 13.53
CA LEU A 209 -1.28 5.49 12.99
C LEU A 209 0.17 5.09 13.36
N GLN A 210 1.09 6.03 13.26
CA GLN A 210 2.53 5.73 13.32
C GLN A 210 3.17 6.08 14.66
N GLY A 211 2.62 7.02 15.40
CA GLY A 211 3.34 7.77 16.44
C GLY A 211 4.28 8.82 15.83
N GLU A 212 5.13 9.42 16.68
CA GLU A 212 6.19 10.35 16.26
C GLU A 212 7.28 9.65 15.46
N GLU A 213 7.58 8.39 15.80
CA GLU A 213 8.56 7.56 15.14
C GLU A 213 8.00 6.15 14.96
N LEU A 214 8.35 5.50 13.84
CA LEU A 214 7.96 4.12 13.60
C LEU A 214 8.62 3.17 14.60
N GLY A 215 7.81 2.30 15.21
CA GLY A 215 8.27 1.26 16.12
C GLY A 215 7.31 0.08 16.23
N GLY A 216 7.52 -0.76 17.24
CA GLY A 216 6.73 -2.00 17.42
C GLY A 216 5.23 -1.79 17.67
N HIS A 217 4.85 -0.57 18.06
CA HIS A 217 3.47 -0.14 18.29
C HIS A 217 2.90 0.72 17.15
N SER A 218 3.57 0.77 16.01
CA SER A 218 3.15 1.58 14.87
C SER A 218 2.47 0.73 13.80
N VAL A 219 1.58 1.36 13.04
CA VAL A 219 1.12 0.88 11.74
C VAL A 219 1.61 1.89 10.71
N SER A 220 2.37 1.43 9.72
CA SER A 220 2.89 2.24 8.63
C SER A 220 1.75 2.84 7.81
N ALA A 221 1.68 4.16 7.67
CA ALA A 221 0.71 4.83 6.82
C ALA A 221 1.24 4.91 5.38
N MET A 222 0.46 4.38 4.43
CA MET A 222 0.68 4.55 3.01
C MET A 222 -0.31 5.57 2.47
N VAL A 223 0.17 6.79 2.29
CA VAL A 223 -0.62 7.94 1.89
C VAL A 223 -0.86 7.91 0.39
N LYS A 224 -2.10 8.18 -0.04
CA LYS A 224 -2.50 8.02 -1.45
C LYS A 224 -3.52 9.06 -1.95
N HIS A 225 -3.62 9.31 -3.25
CA HIS A 225 -2.78 8.79 -4.33
C HIS A 225 -1.95 9.94 -4.91
N PHE A 226 -0.63 9.87 -4.80
CA PHE A 226 0.27 10.96 -5.20
C PHE A 226 0.26 11.16 -6.73
N PRO A 227 0.22 12.41 -7.26
CA PRO A 227 0.26 13.71 -6.58
C PRO A 227 -1.12 14.35 -6.34
N GLY A 228 -2.16 13.53 -6.17
CA GLY A 228 -3.55 13.91 -5.93
C GLY A 228 -4.45 13.56 -7.10
N GLY A 229 -5.42 12.68 -6.88
CA GLY A 229 -6.39 12.20 -7.89
C GLY A 229 -7.62 13.08 -8.11
N GLY A 230 -7.76 14.14 -7.32
CA GLY A 230 -8.88 15.07 -7.40
C GLY A 230 -9.23 15.66 -8.76
N PRO A 231 -8.26 15.98 -9.63
CA PRO A 231 -8.54 16.72 -10.85
C PRO A 231 -8.60 15.79 -12.07
N GLN A 232 -9.14 14.58 -11.89
CA GLN A 232 -9.38 13.67 -13.02
C GLN A 232 -10.30 14.31 -14.05
N LYS A 233 -9.94 14.18 -15.33
CA LYS A 233 -10.74 14.75 -16.40
C LYS A 233 -12.12 14.11 -16.41
N ASP A 234 -13.15 14.96 -16.47
CA ASP A 234 -14.55 14.56 -16.46
C ASP A 234 -15.04 13.81 -15.22
N GLY A 235 -14.19 13.66 -14.19
CA GLY A 235 -14.46 12.88 -12.98
C GLY A 235 -14.36 11.37 -13.19
N GLU A 236 -13.80 10.93 -14.31
CA GLU A 236 -13.68 9.51 -14.62
C GLU A 236 -12.50 8.88 -13.87
N ASP A 237 -12.69 7.64 -13.40
CA ASP A 237 -11.69 6.98 -12.57
C ASP A 237 -10.62 6.26 -13.44
N PRO A 238 -9.31 6.47 -13.17
CA PRO A 238 -8.23 5.94 -13.98
C PRO A 238 -7.97 4.44 -13.76
N HIS A 239 -8.76 3.75 -12.94
CA HIS A 239 -8.79 2.28 -13.01
C HIS A 239 -9.33 1.80 -14.35
N PHE A 240 -10.02 2.67 -15.11
CA PHE A 240 -10.61 2.36 -16.39
C PHE A 240 -9.95 3.16 -17.54
N PRO A 241 -9.89 2.60 -18.76
CA PRO A 241 -9.26 3.27 -19.90
C PRO A 241 -9.85 4.65 -20.24
N HIS A 242 -11.13 4.88 -19.95
CA HIS A 242 -11.81 6.15 -20.23
C HIS A 242 -11.48 7.26 -19.20
N GLY A 243 -10.96 6.90 -18.02
CA GLY A 243 -10.62 7.85 -16.94
C GLY A 243 -9.13 8.08 -16.75
N LYS A 244 -8.29 7.65 -17.70
CA LYS A 244 -6.83 7.73 -17.56
C LYS A 244 -6.25 9.15 -17.57
N GLU A 245 -7.01 10.13 -18.06
CA GLU A 245 -6.53 11.51 -18.24
C GLU A 245 -6.76 12.34 -16.98
N GLN A 246 -5.67 12.87 -16.42
CA GLN A 246 -5.71 13.83 -15.32
C GLN A 246 -5.31 15.21 -15.83
N VAL A 247 -6.14 16.21 -15.56
CA VAL A 247 -5.92 17.60 -15.97
C VAL A 247 -5.73 18.48 -14.73
N TYR A 248 -5.11 19.65 -14.85
CA TYR A 248 -5.00 20.60 -13.73
C TYR A 248 -5.63 21.95 -14.10
N PRO A 249 -6.97 22.07 -14.10
CA PRO A 249 -7.66 23.30 -14.43
C PRO A 249 -7.19 24.46 -13.55
N GLY A 250 -6.99 25.64 -14.14
CA GLY A 250 -6.58 26.84 -13.42
C GLY A 250 -5.17 26.78 -12.81
N GLY A 251 -4.34 25.78 -13.17
CA GLY A 251 -3.00 25.65 -12.61
C GLY A 251 -2.99 25.20 -11.15
N MET A 252 -4.04 24.54 -10.69
CA MET A 252 -4.25 24.15 -9.28
C MET A 252 -3.35 23.00 -8.79
N ARG A 253 -2.26 22.68 -9.49
CA ARG A 253 -1.35 21.60 -9.15
C ARG A 253 -0.83 21.70 -7.71
N ASP A 254 -0.35 22.87 -7.30
CA ASP A 254 0.20 23.08 -5.95
C ASP A 254 -0.85 22.91 -4.85
N HIS A 255 -2.12 23.18 -5.14
CA HIS A 255 -3.23 22.97 -4.20
C HIS A 255 -3.36 21.47 -3.85
N HIS A 256 -3.23 20.59 -4.85
CA HIS A 256 -3.25 19.13 -4.64
C HIS A 256 -2.03 18.58 -3.91
N LEU A 257 -0.89 19.29 -3.98
CA LEU A 257 0.35 18.88 -3.31
C LEU A 257 0.40 19.26 -1.82
N LEU A 258 -0.41 20.24 -1.39
CA LEU A 258 -0.37 20.74 -0.01
C LEU A 258 -0.62 19.63 1.04
N PRO A 259 -1.63 18.74 0.89
CA PRO A 259 -1.79 17.60 1.80
C PRO A 259 -0.59 16.64 1.83
N PHE A 260 0.04 16.37 0.68
CA PHE A 260 1.20 15.47 0.62
C PHE A 260 2.42 16.06 1.33
N ARG A 261 2.66 17.38 1.20
CA ARG A 261 3.69 18.07 2.00
C ARG A 261 3.45 17.88 3.49
N ALA A 262 2.20 18.04 3.92
CA ALA A 262 1.83 17.85 5.32
C ALA A 262 1.98 16.40 5.81
N ALA A 263 1.69 15.42 4.96
CA ALA A 263 1.89 14.01 5.26
C ALA A 263 3.37 13.63 5.38
N ILE A 264 4.20 14.13 4.47
CA ILE A 264 5.66 13.91 4.47
C ILE A 264 6.27 14.55 5.72
N ASP A 265 5.90 15.79 6.05
CA ASP A 265 6.34 16.47 7.27
C ASP A 265 5.92 15.72 8.55
N ALA A 266 4.77 15.04 8.54
CA ALA A 266 4.31 14.18 9.63
C ALA A 266 5.00 12.81 9.67
N GLY A 267 5.90 12.54 8.71
CA GLY A 267 6.70 11.33 8.65
C GLY A 267 5.96 10.12 8.06
N CYS A 268 4.99 10.31 7.16
CA CYS A 268 4.31 9.17 6.54
C CYS A 268 5.32 8.18 5.94
N ALA A 269 5.15 6.89 6.23
CA ALA A 269 6.16 5.89 5.93
C ALA A 269 6.19 5.49 4.44
N GLN A 270 5.03 5.53 3.78
CA GLN A 270 4.88 5.08 2.40
C GLN A 270 3.97 6.02 1.61
N ILE A 271 4.16 6.07 0.30
CA ILE A 271 3.31 6.82 -0.63
C ILE A 271 2.95 5.93 -1.82
N MET A 272 1.69 5.97 -2.23
CA MET A 272 1.19 5.30 -3.43
C MET A 272 0.93 6.31 -4.54
N PRO A 273 1.63 6.26 -5.68
CA PRO A 273 1.33 7.07 -6.86
C PRO A 273 0.00 6.67 -7.49
N TYR A 274 -0.71 7.63 -8.09
CA TYR A 274 -1.98 7.38 -8.76
C TYR A 274 -1.80 6.85 -10.20
N TYR A 275 -2.87 6.32 -10.79
CA TYR A 275 -2.84 5.81 -12.16
C TYR A 275 -2.82 6.92 -13.22
N GLY A 276 -3.41 8.09 -12.93
CA GLY A 276 -3.68 9.15 -13.92
C GLY A 276 -2.46 9.62 -14.72
N GLN A 277 -2.69 10.02 -15.96
CA GLN A 277 -1.70 10.63 -16.86
C GLN A 277 -1.85 12.16 -16.82
N PRO A 278 -0.77 12.92 -16.60
CA PRO A 278 -0.85 14.38 -16.45
C PRO A 278 -0.87 15.12 -17.79
N ILE A 279 -2.06 15.26 -18.38
CA ILE A 279 -2.23 15.84 -19.72
C ILE A 279 -1.96 17.35 -19.73
N GLY A 280 -1.16 17.81 -20.69
CA GLY A 280 -0.87 19.23 -20.89
C GLY A 280 -0.03 19.86 -19.76
N THR A 281 0.71 19.05 -19.02
CA THR A 281 1.66 19.51 -17.98
C THR A 281 3.09 19.50 -18.51
N ASP A 282 4.06 19.89 -17.66
CA ASP A 282 5.49 19.76 -17.90
C ASP A 282 6.04 18.34 -17.61
N TRP A 283 5.18 17.40 -17.20
CA TRP A 283 5.56 16.01 -16.97
C TRP A 283 5.30 15.14 -18.20
N GLU A 284 6.00 14.01 -18.29
CA GLU A 284 5.73 12.99 -19.30
C GLU A 284 4.26 12.53 -19.20
N GLU A 285 3.53 12.42 -20.31
CA GLU A 285 2.12 12.01 -20.33
C GLU A 285 1.96 10.49 -20.16
N VAL A 286 2.52 9.95 -19.08
CA VAL A 286 2.40 8.56 -18.63
C VAL A 286 1.82 8.52 -17.23
N GLY A 287 1.22 7.39 -16.84
CA GLY A 287 0.66 7.20 -15.51
C GLY A 287 1.69 7.52 -14.42
N PHE A 288 1.27 8.13 -13.30
CA PHE A 288 2.23 8.66 -12.32
C PHE A 288 3.18 7.62 -11.73
N GLY A 289 2.78 6.34 -11.62
CA GLY A 289 3.67 5.25 -11.21
C GLY A 289 4.84 4.97 -12.17
N PHE A 290 4.77 5.45 -13.43
CA PHE A 290 5.84 5.36 -14.43
C PHE A 290 6.57 6.69 -14.67
N ASN A 291 6.18 7.75 -13.98
CA ASN A 291 6.60 9.11 -14.28
C ASN A 291 7.78 9.52 -13.40
N ARG A 292 9.00 9.47 -13.96
CA ARG A 292 10.23 9.83 -13.23
C ARG A 292 10.24 11.28 -12.75
N GLY A 293 9.67 12.21 -13.52
CA GLY A 293 9.57 13.61 -13.14
C GLY A 293 8.72 13.82 -11.88
N VAL A 294 7.73 12.95 -11.66
CA VAL A 294 6.83 13.00 -10.51
C VAL A 294 7.37 12.18 -9.34
N VAL A 295 7.74 10.92 -9.54
CA VAL A 295 8.17 10.03 -8.45
C VAL A 295 9.58 10.38 -7.96
N THR A 296 10.56 10.55 -8.84
CA THR A 296 11.90 10.97 -8.42
C THR A 296 11.98 12.49 -8.26
N GLY A 297 11.65 13.23 -9.32
CA GLY A 297 11.87 14.68 -9.35
C GLY A 297 11.04 15.44 -8.32
N LEU A 298 9.72 15.26 -8.32
CA LEU A 298 8.85 15.96 -7.39
C LEU A 298 8.87 15.32 -5.99
N LEU A 299 8.56 14.04 -5.87
CA LEU A 299 8.36 13.41 -4.56
C LEU A 299 9.66 13.24 -3.76
N ARG A 300 10.70 12.64 -4.36
CA ARG A 300 11.95 12.36 -3.64
C ARG A 300 12.86 13.58 -3.56
N GLU A 301 13.13 14.25 -4.68
CA GLU A 301 14.12 15.32 -4.75
C GLU A 301 13.57 16.67 -4.23
N GLN A 302 12.37 17.08 -4.68
CA GLN A 302 11.81 18.39 -4.26
C GLN A 302 11.09 18.34 -2.90
N LEU A 303 10.31 17.29 -2.64
CA LEU A 303 9.56 17.15 -1.38
C LEU A 303 10.34 16.38 -0.30
N GLY A 304 11.49 15.78 -0.63
CA GLY A 304 12.37 15.14 0.35
C GLY A 304 11.86 13.81 0.90
N PHE A 305 10.96 13.12 0.21
CA PHE A 305 10.42 11.85 0.68
C PHE A 305 11.46 10.72 0.58
N THR A 306 11.76 10.09 1.72
CA THR A 306 12.74 9.00 1.84
C THR A 306 12.12 7.64 2.15
N GLY A 307 10.80 7.56 2.23
CA GLY A 307 10.08 6.31 2.51
C GLY A 307 9.88 5.42 1.28
N ILE A 308 8.95 4.47 1.41
CA ILE A 308 8.64 3.48 0.38
C ILE A 308 7.63 4.04 -0.61
N VAL A 309 7.92 3.93 -1.90
CA VAL A 309 6.97 4.18 -2.99
C VAL A 309 6.44 2.85 -3.50
N CYS A 310 5.19 2.53 -3.19
CA CYS A 310 4.51 1.33 -3.70
C CYS A 310 3.54 1.75 -4.81
N THR A 311 3.63 1.17 -6.00
CA THR A 311 2.65 1.48 -7.05
C THR A 311 1.24 1.08 -6.61
N ASP A 312 0.24 1.68 -7.24
CA ASP A 312 -1.12 1.16 -7.15
C ASP A 312 -1.24 -0.21 -7.86
N TRP A 313 -2.40 -0.85 -7.77
CA TRP A 313 -2.68 -2.21 -8.18
C TRP A 313 -2.66 -2.45 -9.70
N GLY A 314 -1.77 -3.35 -10.16
CA GLY A 314 -1.84 -3.91 -11.52
C GLY A 314 -1.39 -2.94 -12.62
N LEU A 315 -0.26 -2.27 -12.39
CA LEU A 315 0.37 -1.42 -13.40
C LEU A 315 1.07 -2.22 -14.50
N LEU A 316 1.55 -3.43 -14.19
CA LEU A 316 2.43 -4.18 -15.09
C LEU A 316 1.67 -5.25 -15.88
N THR A 317 0.79 -5.99 -15.21
CA THR A 317 0.15 -7.20 -15.75
C THR A 317 -1.37 -7.08 -15.82
N ASP A 318 -1.97 -7.69 -16.85
CA ASP A 318 -3.42 -7.85 -16.93
C ASP A 318 -3.89 -8.86 -15.86
N ALA A 319 -5.06 -8.64 -15.28
CA ALA A 319 -5.63 -9.48 -14.24
C ALA A 319 -7.03 -9.96 -14.64
N SER A 320 -7.30 -11.26 -14.46
CA SER A 320 -8.66 -11.79 -14.55
C SER A 320 -9.33 -11.66 -13.19
N ILE A 321 -10.29 -10.74 -13.06
CA ILE A 321 -11.04 -10.50 -11.82
C ILE A 321 -12.49 -10.90 -12.07
N LEU A 322 -13.01 -11.84 -11.27
CA LEU A 322 -14.38 -12.37 -11.41
C LEU A 322 -14.72 -12.87 -12.84
N GLY A 323 -13.73 -13.34 -13.58
CA GLY A 323 -13.88 -13.84 -14.95
C GLY A 323 -13.79 -12.77 -16.05
N GLU A 324 -13.60 -11.50 -15.68
CA GLU A 324 -13.38 -10.41 -16.63
C GLU A 324 -11.89 -10.05 -16.71
N LEU A 325 -11.41 -9.79 -17.94
CA LEU A 325 -10.04 -9.35 -18.16
C LEU A 325 -9.94 -7.84 -17.87
N HIS A 326 -9.24 -7.50 -16.80
CA HIS A 326 -8.83 -6.15 -16.49
C HIS A 326 -7.43 -5.93 -17.01
N GLN A 327 -7.30 -5.01 -17.97
CA GLN A 327 -5.99 -4.63 -18.51
C GLN A 327 -5.12 -4.00 -17.41
N ALA A 328 -3.81 -4.13 -17.57
CA ALA A 328 -2.85 -3.36 -16.81
C ALA A 328 -3.16 -1.86 -16.94
N ARG A 329 -3.08 -1.11 -15.85
CA ARG A 329 -3.26 0.36 -15.85
C ARG A 329 -1.97 1.04 -16.31
N ALA A 330 -1.46 0.59 -17.46
CA ALA A 330 -0.18 0.95 -18.03
C ALA A 330 -0.27 2.22 -18.89
N TRP A 331 -0.98 3.25 -18.41
CA TRP A 331 -1.38 4.39 -19.23
C TRP A 331 -0.17 5.15 -19.80
N GLY A 332 -0.15 5.28 -21.14
CA GLY A 332 0.92 5.93 -21.91
C GLY A 332 2.10 5.01 -22.24
N VAL A 333 2.10 3.80 -21.67
CA VAL A 333 3.14 2.78 -21.83
C VAL A 333 2.54 1.41 -22.14
N GLU A 334 1.31 1.38 -22.67
CA GLU A 334 0.57 0.16 -22.98
C GLU A 334 1.32 -0.70 -24.02
N HIS A 335 2.14 -0.06 -24.87
CA HIS A 335 2.97 -0.69 -25.90
C HIS A 335 4.19 -1.44 -25.35
N LEU A 336 4.61 -1.17 -24.12
CA LEU A 336 5.75 -1.84 -23.49
C LEU A 336 5.38 -3.25 -23.02
N SER A 337 6.35 -4.15 -23.05
CA SER A 337 6.25 -5.45 -22.38
C SER A 337 6.20 -5.30 -20.86
N VAL A 338 5.75 -6.34 -20.15
CA VAL A 338 5.70 -6.35 -18.67
C VAL A 338 7.07 -6.02 -18.06
N ALA A 339 8.15 -6.58 -18.61
CA ALA A 339 9.52 -6.32 -18.13
C ALA A 339 9.95 -4.87 -18.36
N GLU A 340 9.61 -4.27 -19.50
CA GLU A 340 9.89 -2.86 -19.80
C GLU A 340 9.06 -1.92 -18.92
N ARG A 341 7.81 -2.27 -18.61
CA ARG A 341 6.97 -1.54 -17.64
C ARG A 341 7.60 -1.58 -16.25
N ALA A 342 8.03 -2.75 -15.80
CA ALA A 342 8.70 -2.93 -14.50
C ALA A 342 9.98 -2.07 -14.43
N ALA A 343 10.81 -2.13 -15.47
CA ALA A 343 12.02 -1.32 -15.57
C ALA A 343 11.70 0.18 -15.52
N LYS A 344 10.71 0.66 -16.29
CA LYS A 344 10.31 2.07 -16.26
C LYS A 344 9.77 2.53 -14.90
N ALA A 345 9.02 1.68 -14.19
CA ALA A 345 8.53 2.01 -12.84
C ALA A 345 9.68 2.10 -11.82
N LEU A 346 10.64 1.17 -11.86
CA LEU A 346 11.86 1.24 -11.03
C LEU A 346 12.70 2.47 -11.36
N ASP A 347 12.92 2.75 -12.65
CA ASP A 347 13.64 3.94 -13.11
C ASP A 347 12.91 5.24 -12.74
N ALA A 348 11.58 5.21 -12.63
CA ALA A 348 10.80 6.33 -12.12
C ALA A 348 11.03 6.57 -10.62
N GLY A 349 11.38 5.51 -9.87
CA GLY A 349 11.69 5.55 -8.45
C GLY A 349 10.70 4.80 -7.55
N ALA A 350 9.89 3.88 -8.11
CA ALA A 350 9.09 2.97 -7.31
C ALA A 350 9.97 1.92 -6.61
N ASP A 351 9.63 1.56 -5.37
CA ASP A 351 10.31 0.53 -4.58
C ASP A 351 9.54 -0.79 -4.57
N GLN A 352 8.22 -0.73 -4.76
CA GLN A 352 7.34 -1.89 -4.77
C GLN A 352 6.29 -1.83 -5.87
N PHE A 353 5.89 -2.99 -6.38
CA PHE A 353 4.82 -3.17 -7.35
C PHE A 353 3.55 -3.71 -6.68
N GLY A 354 2.54 -2.86 -6.56
CA GLY A 354 1.20 -3.22 -6.09
C GLY A 354 0.47 -4.13 -7.08
N GLY A 355 -0.04 -5.25 -6.58
CA GLY A 355 -0.89 -6.19 -7.33
C GLY A 355 -0.16 -7.18 -8.20
N GLU A 356 1.16 -7.12 -8.19
CA GLU A 356 2.01 -7.97 -9.00
C GLU A 356 2.52 -9.15 -8.17
N ALA A 357 2.64 -10.33 -8.80
CA ALA A 357 3.05 -11.54 -8.10
C ALA A 357 4.15 -12.33 -8.84
N CYS A 358 4.76 -11.78 -9.88
CA CYS A 358 5.72 -12.47 -10.74
C CYS A 358 7.14 -11.90 -10.62
N PRO A 359 7.92 -12.27 -9.58
CA PRO A 359 9.29 -11.81 -9.38
C PRO A 359 10.34 -12.48 -10.28
N ARG A 360 9.94 -13.33 -11.24
CA ARG A 360 10.84 -14.12 -12.07
C ARG A 360 10.79 -13.69 -13.52
#